data_AF-A0A8S3GTW8-F1
#
_entry.id   AF-A0A8S3GTW8-F1
#
_cell.length_a   1.000
_cell.length_b   1.000
_cell.length_c   1.000
_cell.angle_alpha   90.00
_cell.angle_beta   90.00
_cell.angle_gamma   90.00
#
_symmetry.space_group_name_H-M   'P 1'
#
loop_
_entity.id
_entity.type
_entity.pdbx_description
1 polymer ?
#
loop_
_entity_poly.entity_id
_entity_poly.type
_entity_poly.pdbx_seq_one_letter_code
_entity_poly.pdbx_strand_id
1 'polypeptide(L)'
;KAICTWNTQKACQECREACGGHGYLYATGFGTIRNDNDPSCTFEGDNNVLLQQASNYILSSYEDTYKNNTPISSPFKSIDFIATLKN
;
A
#
# COMPACT_ATOMS: atom_id res chain seq x y z
N LYS A 1 -4.08 1.31 1.92
CA LYS A 1 -3.61 1.08 3.31
C LYS A 1 -2.19 0.51 3.35
N ALA A 2 -1.97 -0.76 2.98
CA ALA A 2 -0.67 -1.45 3.15
C ALA A 2 0.55 -0.69 2.60
N ILE A 3 0.47 -0.23 1.34
CA ILE A 3 1.55 0.55 0.72
C ILE A 3 1.80 1.85 1.49
N CYS A 4 0.74 2.56 1.89
CA CYS A 4 0.85 3.83 2.59
C CYS A 4 1.51 3.66 3.96
N THR A 5 1.13 2.65 4.76
CA THR A 5 1.66 2.46 6.12
C THR A 5 3.14 2.06 6.11
N TRP A 6 3.57 1.21 5.16
CA TRP A 6 4.99 0.94 4.94
C TRP A 6 5.76 2.19 4.46
N ASN A 7 5.18 2.97 3.54
CA ASN A 7 5.80 4.19 3.06
C ASN A 7 5.97 5.22 4.18
N THR A 8 5.00 5.36 5.08
CA THR A 8 5.11 6.24 6.24
C THR A 8 6.27 5.82 7.15
N GLN A 9 6.44 4.52 7.45
CA GLN A 9 7.58 4.04 8.24
C GLN A 9 8.92 4.40 7.57
N LYS A 10 9.02 4.16 6.26
CA LYS A 10 10.24 4.42 5.48
C LYS A 10 10.55 5.91 5.43
N ALA A 11 9.56 6.73 5.07
CA ALA A 11 9.71 8.18 4.99
C ALA A 11 10.12 8.78 6.35
N CYS A 12 9.54 8.31 7.46
CA CYS A 12 9.94 8.77 8.80
C CYS A 12 11.41 8.42 9.09
N GLN A 13 11.86 7.23 8.69
CA GLN A 13 13.26 6.83 8.84
C GLN A 13 14.20 7.67 7.99
N GLU A 14 13.86 7.86 6.72
CA GLU A 14 14.67 8.62 5.77
C GLU A 14 14.79 10.09 6.21
N CYS A 15 13.70 10.73 6.62
CA CYS A 15 13.71 12.08 7.18
C CYS A 15 14.58 12.17 8.44
N ARG A 16 14.51 11.17 9.32
CA ARG A 16 15.31 11.10 10.53
C ARG A 16 16.80 10.99 10.24
N GLU A 17 17.19 10.13 9.31
CA GLU A 17 18.58 9.94 8.89
C GLU A 17 19.13 11.16 8.14
N ALA A 18 18.30 11.84 7.35
CA ALA A 18 18.67 13.06 6.64
C ALA A 18 19.07 14.22 7.59
N CYS A 19 18.59 14.22 8.83
CA CYS A 19 18.98 15.20 9.86
C CYS A 19 20.24 14.79 10.65
N GLY A 20 20.87 13.65 10.32
CA GLY A 20 22.03 13.13 11.04
C GLY A 20 21.74 12.89 12.53
N GLY A 21 22.73 13.16 13.40
CA GLY A 21 22.59 12.96 14.85
C GLY A 21 21.44 13.76 15.48
N HIS A 22 21.12 14.94 14.95
CA HIS A 22 19.99 15.75 15.45
C HIS A 22 18.64 15.08 15.20
N GLY A 23 18.52 14.25 14.16
CA GLY A 23 17.32 13.45 13.89
C GLY A 23 16.98 12.45 15.00
N TYR A 24 17.96 12.06 15.82
CA TYR A 24 17.74 11.15 16.95
C TYR A 24 17.15 11.86 18.18
N LEU A 25 17.16 13.19 18.22
CA LEU A 25 16.58 13.93 19.33
C LEU A 25 15.06 13.75 19.34
N TYR A 26 14.51 13.52 20.53
CA TYR A 26 13.06 13.40 20.75
C TYR A 26 12.29 14.62 20.20
N ALA A 27 12.87 15.81 20.31
CA ALA A 27 12.29 17.07 19.85
C ALA A 27 11.97 17.11 18.34
N THR A 28 12.58 16.25 17.51
CA THR A 28 12.28 16.17 16.08
C THR A 28 10.96 15.46 15.77
N GLY A 29 10.44 14.65 16.70
CA GLY A 29 9.18 13.93 16.54
C GLY A 29 9.20 12.73 15.58
N PHE A 30 10.25 12.52 14.78
CA PHE A 30 10.29 11.43 13.79
C PHE A 30 10.14 10.03 14.41
N GLY A 31 10.78 9.80 15.55
CA GLY A 31 10.65 8.54 16.29
C GLY A 31 9.21 8.31 16.78
N THR A 32 8.55 9.35 17.27
CA THR A 32 7.16 9.30 17.72
C THR A 32 6.22 8.96 16.56
N ILE A 33 6.32 9.68 15.43
CA ILE A 33 5.48 9.43 14.25
C ILE A 33 5.67 8.01 13.73
N ARG A 34 6.92 7.52 13.69
CA ARG A 34 7.20 6.15 13.29
C ARG A 34 6.51 5.15 14.24
N ASN A 35 6.72 5.29 15.54
CA ASN A 35 6.13 4.41 16.55
C ASN A 35 4.59 4.42 16.51
N ASP A 36 3.96 5.57 16.28
CA ASP A 36 2.51 5.69 16.17
C ASP A 36 1.97 5.01 14.90
N ASN A 37 2.78 4.99 13.83
CA ASN A 37 2.43 4.31 12.58
C ASN A 37 2.71 2.80 12.61
N ASP A 38 3.65 2.31 13.43
CA ASP A 38 4.04 0.89 13.48
C ASP A 38 2.86 -0.09 13.61
N PRO A 39 1.86 0.12 14.49
CA PRO A 39 0.70 -0.75 14.59
C PRO A 39 -0.16 -0.76 13.33
N SER A 40 -0.16 0.33 12.55
CA SER A 40 -0.96 0.43 11.32
C SER A 40 -0.52 -0.54 10.22
N CYS A 41 0.68 -1.14 10.34
CA CYS A 41 1.15 -2.18 9.46
C CYS A 41 0.53 -3.56 9.74
N THR A 42 -0.08 -3.76 10.91
CA THR A 42 -0.60 -5.06 11.37
C THR A 42 -2.07 -5.02 11.79
N PHE A 43 -2.51 -3.99 12.51
CA PHE A 43 -3.90 -3.79 12.89
C PHE A 43 -4.79 -3.63 11.67
N GLU A 44 -6.06 -4.04 11.74
CA GLU A 44 -7.01 -3.99 10.60
C GLU A 44 -6.53 -4.76 9.35
N GLY A 45 -5.79 -5.85 9.57
CA GLY A 45 -5.22 -6.69 8.53
C GLY A 45 -3.75 -6.39 8.29
N ASP A 46 -2.93 -7.44 8.39
CA ASP A 46 -1.51 -7.40 8.07
C ASP A 46 -1.30 -6.92 6.64
N ASN A 47 -0.32 -6.04 6.45
CA ASN A 47 -0.07 -5.43 5.15
C ASN A 47 0.18 -6.44 4.03
N ASN A 48 0.85 -7.58 4.30
CA ASN A 48 1.08 -8.61 3.30
C ASN A 48 -0.22 -9.32 2.93
N VAL A 49 -1.06 -9.62 3.93
CA VAL A 49 -2.38 -10.25 3.71
C VAL A 49 -3.29 -9.33 2.90
N LEU A 50 -3.33 -8.03 3.23
CA LEU A 50 -4.11 -7.05 2.48
C LEU A 50 -3.61 -6.90 1.04
N LEU A 51 -2.29 -6.92 0.84
CA LEU A 51 -1.70 -6.89 -0.50
C LEU A 51 -2.07 -8.15 -1.29
N GLN A 52 -2.03 -9.33 -0.67
CA GLN A 52 -2.46 -10.59 -1.28
C GLN A 52 -3.94 -10.58 -1.66
N GLN A 53 -4.81 -10.03 -0.80
CA GLN A 53 -6.24 -9.88 -1.11
C GLN A 53 -6.47 -8.97 -2.32
N ALA A 54 -5.76 -7.84 -2.41
CA ALA A 54 -5.81 -6.96 -3.57
C ALA A 54 -5.31 -7.65 -4.84
N SER A 55 -4.20 -8.39 -4.75
CA SER A 55 -3.67 -9.18 -5.88
C SER A 55 -4.66 -10.24 -6.35
N ASN A 56 -5.28 -10.99 -5.43
CA ASN A 56 -6.28 -12.00 -5.79
C ASN A 56 -7.50 -11.37 -6.47
N TYR A 57 -7.97 -10.23 -5.97
CA TYR A 57 -9.06 -9.50 -6.62
C TYR A 57 -8.73 -9.10 -8.07
N ILE A 58 -7.52 -8.59 -8.30
CA ILE A 58 -7.06 -8.22 -9.65
C ILE A 58 -6.92 -9.45 -10.55
N LEU A 59 -6.37 -10.56 -10.04
CA LEU A 59 -6.20 -11.80 -10.81
C LEU A 59 -7.56 -12.43 -11.18
N SER A 60 -8.49 -12.53 -10.24
CA SER A 60 -9.84 -13.03 -10.54
C SER A 60 -10.56 -12.14 -11.55
N SER A 61 -10.45 -10.82 -11.39
CA SER A 61 -10.98 -9.83 -12.34
C SER A 61 -10.40 -10.01 -13.75
N TYR A 62 -9.11 -10.30 -13.85
CA TYR A 62 -8.46 -10.63 -15.12
C TYR A 62 -8.98 -11.94 -15.71
N GLU A 63 -9.14 -13.00 -14.91
CA GLU A 63 -9.69 -14.27 -15.38
C GLU A 63 -11.12 -14.12 -15.91
N ASP A 64 -11.97 -13.39 -15.21
CA ASP A 64 -13.36 -13.13 -15.63
C ASP A 64 -13.41 -12.31 -16.91
N THR A 65 -12.59 -11.26 -17.00
CA THR A 65 -12.51 -10.45 -18.22
C THR A 65 -11.98 -11.27 -19.38
N TYR A 66 -10.91 -12.05 -19.17
CA TYR A 66 -10.21 -12.83 -20.20
C TYR A 66 -11.05 -14.02 -20.69
N LYS A 67 -11.45 -14.91 -19.78
CA LYS A 67 -12.13 -16.18 -20.09
C LYS A 67 -13.64 -15.99 -20.31
N ASN A 68 -14.29 -15.19 -19.47
CA ASN A 68 -15.76 -15.10 -19.43
C ASN A 68 -16.32 -13.91 -20.23
N ASN A 69 -15.46 -13.07 -20.82
CA ASN A 69 -15.84 -11.82 -21.51
C ASN A 69 -16.70 -10.90 -20.62
N THR A 70 -16.52 -10.97 -19.31
CA THR A 70 -17.27 -10.13 -18.37
C THR A 70 -16.74 -8.70 -18.43
N PRO A 71 -17.60 -7.70 -18.65
CA PRO A 71 -17.19 -6.30 -18.58
C PRO A 71 -16.73 -5.94 -17.17
N ILE A 72 -15.59 -5.25 -17.06
CA ILE A 72 -15.03 -4.80 -15.79
C ILE A 72 -15.02 -3.29 -15.72
N SER A 73 -15.47 -2.73 -14.60
CA SER A 73 -15.25 -1.34 -14.26
C SER A 73 -15.23 -1.17 -12.74
N SER A 74 -14.20 -0.51 -12.20
CA SER A 74 -14.16 -0.11 -10.79
C SER A 74 -14.61 1.34 -10.61
N PRO A 75 -15.09 1.73 -9.41
CA PRO A 75 -15.55 3.11 -9.16
C PRO A 75 -14.54 4.20 -9.51
N PHE A 76 -13.24 3.90 -9.38
CA PHE A 76 -12.15 4.83 -9.70
C PHE A 76 -11.40 4.48 -10.99
N LYS A 77 -11.93 3.55 -11.79
CA LYS A 77 -11.31 3.02 -13.01
C LYS A 77 -9.91 2.42 -12.82
N SER A 78 -9.55 2.09 -11.58
CA SER A 78 -8.22 1.64 -11.18
C SER A 78 -7.84 0.27 -11.76
N ILE A 79 -8.83 -0.53 -12.18
CA ILE A 79 -8.60 -1.86 -12.77
C ILE A 79 -9.16 -1.97 -14.19
N ASP A 80 -9.77 -0.91 -14.73
CA ASP A 80 -10.40 -0.92 -16.06
C ASP A 80 -9.38 -1.16 -17.18
N PHE A 81 -8.11 -0.85 -16.92
CA PHE A 81 -7.01 -1.19 -17.83
C PHE A 81 -6.93 -2.69 -18.13
N ILE A 82 -7.45 -3.56 -17.26
CA ILE A 82 -7.52 -5.01 -17.49
C ILE A 82 -8.28 -5.34 -18.78
N ALA A 83 -9.35 -4.60 -19.10
CA ALA A 83 -10.10 -4.78 -20.34
C ALA A 83 -9.26 -4.48 -21.60
N THR A 84 -8.26 -3.61 -21.47
CA THR A 84 -7.36 -3.25 -22.58
C THR A 84 -6.31 -4.32 -22.86
N LEU A 85 -6.05 -5.23 -21.92
CA LEU A 85 -5.04 -6.30 -22.05
C LEU A 85 -5.45 -7.42 -23.02
N LYS A 86 -6.69 -7.41 -23.53
CA LYS A 86 -7.17 -8.36 -24.54
C LYS A 86 -6.70 -8.08 -25.96
N ASN A 87 -6.18 -6.87 -26.22
CA ASN A 87 -5.83 -6.40 -27.55
C ASN A 87 -4.36 -6.65 -27.88
#